data_AF-A0A932SQV5-F1
#
_entry.id   AF-A0A932SQV5-F1
#
_cell.length_a   1.000
_cell.length_b   1.000
_cell.length_c   1.000
_cell.angle_alpha   90.00
_cell.angle_beta   90.00
_cell.angle_gamma   90.00
#
_symmetry.space_group_name_H-M   'P 1'
#
loop_
_entity.id
_entity.type
_entity.pdbx_description
1 polymer ?
#
loop_
_entity_poly.entity_id
_entity_poly.type
_entity_poly.pdbx_seq_one_letter_code
_entity_poly.pdbx_strand_id
1 'polypeptide(L)' 'VATPVNWKQGEDVIIVPAVSDDEARQRFPGGWRALKPYLRLTPQPK' A
#
# COMPACT_ATOMS: atom_id res chain seq x y z
N VAL A 1 -6.31 1.58 -1.75
CA VAL A 1 -4.95 2.15 -1.90
C VAL A 1 -5.06 3.64 -2.16
N ALA A 2 -4.06 4.42 -1.79
CA ALA A 2 -3.94 5.85 -2.07
C ALA A 2 -2.69 6.09 -2.92
N THR A 3 -2.81 6.91 -3.94
CA THR A 3 -1.69 7.29 -4.81
C THR A 3 -0.98 8.52 -4.23
N PRO A 4 0.35 8.50 -4.02
CA PRO A 4 1.08 9.69 -3.60
C PRO A 4 1.01 10.82 -4.65
N VAL A 5 1.34 12.04 -4.22
CA VAL A 5 1.17 13.29 -5.01
C VAL A 5 1.89 13.29 -6.37
N ASN A 6 2.94 12.46 -6.54
CA ASN A 6 3.71 12.33 -7.79
C ASN A 6 3.68 10.91 -8.38
N TRP A 7 2.69 10.10 -8.01
CA TRP A 7 2.62 8.70 -8.41
C TRP A 7 2.49 8.52 -9.92
N LYS A 8 3.32 7.64 -10.50
CA LYS A 8 3.18 7.15 -11.87
C LYS A 8 2.70 5.69 -11.89
N GLN A 9 1.97 5.32 -12.95
CA GLN A 9 1.47 3.96 -13.13
C GLN A 9 2.62 2.95 -13.09
N GLY A 10 2.56 1.99 -12.17
CA GLY A 10 3.63 1.03 -11.87
C GLY A 10 4.50 1.36 -10.66
N GLU A 11 4.36 2.53 -10.03
CA GLU A 11 5.06 2.86 -8.78
C GLU A 11 4.30 2.38 -7.53
N ASP A 12 4.98 2.40 -6.39
CA ASP A 12 4.42 2.01 -5.10
C ASP A 12 3.23 2.90 -4.70
N VAL A 13 2.14 2.26 -4.29
CA VAL A 13 0.94 2.90 -3.73
C VAL A 13 0.95 2.81 -2.21
N ILE A 14 0.26 3.73 -1.57
CA ILE A 14 0.13 3.75 -0.11
C ILE A 14 -1.11 2.95 0.29
N ILE A 15 -0.98 2.04 1.26
CA ILE A 15 -2.13 1.41 1.90
C ILE A 15 -2.71 2.42 2.88
N VAL A 16 -3.97 2.79 2.65
CA VAL A 16 -4.68 3.71 3.53
C VAL A 16 -4.79 3.11 4.94
N PRO A 17 -4.63 3.91 6.00
CA PRO A 17 -4.71 3.43 7.38
C PRO A 17 -6.08 2.88 7.75
N ALA A 18 -7.12 3.18 6.95
CA ALA A 18 -8.46 2.61 7.09
C ALA A 18 -8.52 1.09 6.78
N VAL A 19 -7.51 0.55 6.09
CA VAL A 19 -7.42 -0.90 5.81
C VAL A 19 -6.68 -1.58 6.96
N SER A 20 -7.35 -2.57 7.55
CA SER A 20 -6.77 -3.40 8.61
C SER A 20 -5.63 -4.26 8.08
N ASP A 21 -4.66 -4.59 8.92
CA ASP A 21 -3.50 -5.39 8.49
C ASP A 21 -3.89 -6.75 7.92
N ASP A 22 -4.98 -7.36 8.41
CA ASP A 22 -5.48 -8.65 7.92
C ASP A 22 -5.99 -8.56 6.47
N GLU A 23 -6.81 -7.55 6.16
CA GLU A 23 -7.23 -7.27 4.79
C GLU A 23 -6.05 -6.90 3.89
N ALA A 24 -5.06 -6.16 4.43
CA ALA A 24 -3.86 -5.84 3.69
C ALA A 24 -3.04 -7.10 3.34
N ARG A 25 -2.93 -8.09 4.24
CA ARG A 25 -2.28 -9.39 3.94
C ARG A 25 -2.99 -10.15 2.84
N GLN A 26 -4.31 -10.15 2.85
CA GLN A 26 -5.10 -10.84 1.83
C GLN A 26 -5.00 -10.14 0.46
N ARG A 27 -5.06 -8.81 0.44
CA ARG A 27 -5.04 -8.01 -0.80
C ARG A 27 -3.65 -7.78 -1.37
N PHE A 28 -2.61 -7.79 -0.53
CA PHE A 28 -1.21 -7.58 -0.92
C PHE A 28 -0.34 -8.77 -0.49
N PRO A 29 -0.47 -9.93 -1.17
CA PRO A 29 0.31 -11.13 -0.84
C PRO A 29 1.82 -10.95 -1.07
N GLY A 30 2.21 -9.95 -1.88
CA GLY A 30 3.61 -9.56 -2.11
C GLY A 30 4.26 -8.81 -0.93
N GLY A 31 3.50 -8.54 0.13
CA GLY A 31 3.96 -7.78 1.28
C GLY A 31 4.00 -6.27 1.04
N TRP A 32 4.08 -5.51 2.13
CA TRP A 32 4.20 -4.05 2.10
C TRP A 32 5.29 -3.59 3.05
N ARG A 33 5.88 -2.44 2.74
CA ARG A 33 6.87 -1.78 3.57
C ARG A 33 6.18 -0.75 4.47
N ALA A 34 6.09 -1.04 5.76
CA ALA A 34 5.53 -0.11 6.75
C ALA A 34 6.63 0.83 7.26
N LEU A 35 6.72 2.04 6.70
CA LEU A 35 7.61 3.08 7.23
C LEU A 35 7.02 3.71 8.50
N LYS A 36 5.69 3.85 8.54
CA LYS A 36 4.92 4.31 9.71
C LYS A 36 3.60 3.54 9.79
N PRO A 37 2.91 3.50 10.96
CA PRO A 37 1.64 2.77 11.11
C PRO A 37 0.57 3.16 10.08
N TYR A 38 0.62 4.43 9.64
CA TYR A 38 -0.28 5.03 8.66
C TYR A 38 0.35 5.18 7.26
N LEU A 39 1.64 4.86 7.10
CA LEU A 39 2.38 5.00 5.84
C LEU A 39 3.00 3.66 5.47
N ARG A 40 2.17 2.85 4.82
CA ARG A 40 2.51 1.52 4.32
C ARG A 40 2.60 1.60 2.80
N LEU A 41 3.74 1.26 2.22
CA LEU A 41 3.97 1.26 0.77
C LEU A 41 3.84 -0.16 0.24
N THR A 42 3.02 -0.35 -0.77
CA THR A 42 2.89 -1.62 -1.50
C THR A 42 3.03 -1.37 -2.99
N PRO A 43 3.69 -2.24 -3.75
CA PRO A 43 3.67 -2.15 -5.20
C PRO A 43 2.23 -2.22 -5.70
N GLN A 44 1.93 -1.48 -6.77
CA GLN A 44 0.60 -1.47 -7.37
C GLN A 44 0.22 -2.91 -7.80
N PRO A 45 -0.89 -3.47 -7.30
CA PRO A 45 -1.40 -4.73 -7.83
C PRO A 45 -1.84 -4.52 -9.29
N LYS A 46 -1.46 -5.43 -10.18
CA LYS A 46 -1.95 -5.43 -11.57
C LYS A 46 -3.45 -5.70 -11.62
#